data_AF-A0A9R1WP63-F1
#
_entry.id   AF-A0A9R1WP63-F1
#
_cell.length_a   1.000
_cell.length_b   1.000
_cell.length_c   1.000
_cell.angle_alpha   90.00
_cell.angle_beta   90.00
_cell.angle_gamma   90.00
#
_symmetry.space_group_name_H-M   'P 1'
#
loop_
_entity.id
_entity.type
_entity.pdbx_description
1 polymer ?
#
loop_
_entity_poly.entity_id
_entity_poly.type
_entity_poly.pdbx_seq_one_letter_code
_entity_poly.pdbx_strand_id
1 'polypeptide(L)'
;MDGYPNIFSIELHHGGSFTKFPNIRYINGQVRYFDVVDIDEFYVHELDLMMRELGYDGTEIMYYHFRLPNEGFDFGLRALSNDDDVRNLS
;
A
#
# COMPACT_ATOMS: atom_id res chain seq x y z
N MET A 1 24.76 -17.68 -5.91
CA MET A 1 23.82 -17.30 -4.83
C MET A 1 23.18 -16.05 -5.37
N ASP A 2 22.11 -16.26 -6.11
CA ASP A 2 21.45 -15.18 -6.83
C ASP A 2 20.54 -14.53 -5.79
N GLY A 3 21.02 -13.45 -5.19
CA GLY A 3 20.24 -12.71 -4.20
C GLY A 3 19.05 -12.09 -4.91
N TYR A 4 17.86 -12.22 -4.33
CA TYR A 4 16.66 -11.49 -4.76
C TYR A 4 16.93 -9.98 -4.55
N PRO A 5 17.28 -9.20 -5.59
CA PRO A 5 17.79 -7.85 -5.40
C PRO A 5 16.70 -6.87 -4.94
N ASN A 6 15.43 -7.25 -5.11
CA ASN A 6 14.29 -6.34 -5.05
C ASN A 6 13.18 -6.81 -4.10
N ILE A 7 13.57 -7.38 -2.96
CA ILE A 7 12.64 -7.71 -1.89
C ILE A 7 12.44 -6.52 -0.95
N PHE A 8 11.20 -6.22 -0.60
CA PHE A 8 10.84 -5.20 0.38
C PHE A 8 9.73 -5.68 1.33
N SER A 9 9.48 -4.88 2.36
CA SER A 9 8.36 -5.06 3.28
C SER A 9 7.32 -3.97 3.02
N ILE A 10 6.05 -4.34 3.03
CA ILE A 10 4.91 -3.41 2.94
C ILE A 10 4.35 -3.17 4.33
N GLU A 11 4.28 -1.89 4.72
CA GLU A 11 3.47 -1.43 5.85
C GLU A 11 2.08 -1.03 5.33
N LEU A 12 1.09 -1.91 5.48
CA LEU A 12 -0.27 -1.70 5.00
C LEU A 12 -1.16 -1.10 6.09
N HIS A 13 -1.69 0.09 5.81
CA HIS A 13 -2.67 0.79 6.67
C HIS A 13 -4.09 0.52 6.15
N HIS A 14 -4.97 -0.04 6.98
CA HIS A 14 -6.32 -0.44 6.56
C HIS A 14 -7.39 -0.20 7.63
N GLY A 15 -8.67 -0.19 7.21
CA GLY A 15 -9.84 -0.07 8.10
C GLY A 15 -10.05 1.31 8.76
N GLY A 16 -9.20 2.29 8.47
CA GLY A 16 -9.30 3.67 8.93
C GLY A 16 -9.72 4.64 7.84
N SER A 17 -9.49 5.93 8.08
CA SER A 17 -9.79 6.99 7.11
C SER A 17 -8.79 8.14 7.19
N PHE A 18 -8.67 8.88 6.08
CA PHE A 18 -7.90 10.12 6.04
C PHE A 18 -8.71 11.29 6.60
N THR A 19 -8.06 12.16 7.39
CA THR A 19 -8.62 13.46 7.78
C THR A 19 -8.61 14.45 6.60
N LYS A 20 -9.34 15.56 6.74
CA LYS A 20 -9.35 16.63 5.73
C LYS A 20 -8.03 17.40 5.72
N PHE A 21 -7.64 17.88 4.54
CA PHE A 21 -6.54 18.82 4.36
C PHE A 21 -6.79 20.15 5.10
N PRO A 22 -5.75 20.82 5.64
CA PRO A 22 -4.33 20.42 5.71
C PRO A 22 -4.02 19.53 6.91
N ASN A 23 -2.79 19.01 6.97
CA ASN A 23 -2.31 18.06 7.98
C ASN A 23 -3.11 16.75 7.95
N ILE A 24 -3.27 16.19 6.76
CA ILE A 24 -3.88 14.88 6.53
C ILE A 24 -3.19 13.85 7.43
N ARG A 25 -4.00 13.03 8.11
CA ARG A 25 -3.60 11.90 8.95
C ARG A 25 -4.47 10.71 8.60
N TYR A 26 -3.89 9.52 8.66
CA TYR A 26 -4.66 8.28 8.69
C TYR A 26 -5.06 7.99 10.14
N ILE A 27 -6.36 7.84 10.41
CA ILE A 27 -6.89 7.68 11.77
C ILE A 27 -7.83 6.48 11.85
N ASN A 28 -7.97 5.93 13.07
CA ASN A 28 -8.87 4.81 13.40
C ASN A 28 -8.63 3.51 12.61
N GLY A 29 -7.49 3.39 11.94
CA GLY A 29 -7.12 2.18 11.20
C GLY A 29 -6.19 1.25 11.98
N GLN A 30 -5.81 0.17 11.30
CA GLN A 30 -4.85 -0.81 11.75
C GLN A 30 -3.64 -0.85 10.79
N VAL A 31 -2.52 -1.35 11.31
CA VAL A 31 -1.30 -1.57 10.53
C VAL A 31 -1.01 -3.06 10.45
N ARG A 32 -0.62 -3.53 9.27
CA ARG A 32 -0.13 -4.88 9.02
C ARG A 32 1.15 -4.81 8.20
N TYR A 33 2.05 -5.76 8.45
CA TYR A 33 3.31 -5.88 7.74
C TYR A 33 3.27 -7.14 6.87
N PHE A 34 3.58 -6.97 5.60
CA PHE A 34 3.81 -8.07 4.66
C PHE A 34 5.28 -8.03 4.27
N ASP A 35 6.04 -9.02 4.74
CA ASP A 35 7.48 -9.13 4.47
C ASP A 35 7.73 -10.02 3.26
N VAL A 36 8.93 -9.90 2.68
CA VAL A 36 9.41 -10.76 1.59
C VAL A 36 8.58 -10.56 0.30
N VAL A 37 8.19 -9.32 0.00
CA VAL A 37 7.50 -8.95 -1.24
C VAL A 37 8.53 -8.70 -2.33
N ASP A 38 8.46 -9.43 -3.45
CA ASP A 38 9.31 -9.21 -4.62
C ASP A 38 8.67 -8.17 -5.54
N ILE A 39 9.29 -6.99 -5.71
CA ILE A 39 8.71 -5.90 -6.52
C ILE A 39 8.54 -6.28 -7.99
N ASP A 40 9.34 -7.22 -8.50
CA ASP A 40 9.28 -7.63 -9.91
C ASP A 40 8.06 -8.53 -10.18
N GLU A 41 7.54 -9.18 -9.13
CA GLU A 41 6.32 -9.99 -9.14
C GLU A 41 5.13 -9.29 -8.48
N PHE A 42 5.34 -8.10 -7.89
CA PHE A 42 4.30 -7.36 -7.18
C PHE A 42 3.39 -6.58 -8.14
N TYR A 43 2.09 -6.85 -8.03
CA TYR A 43 1.04 -6.22 -8.85
C TYR A 43 -0.10 -5.70 -7.98
N VAL A 44 -0.95 -4.82 -8.53
CA VAL A 44 -2.07 -4.24 -7.76
C VAL A 44 -3.01 -5.32 -7.22
N HIS A 45 -3.22 -6.42 -7.96
CA HIS A 45 -4.10 -7.50 -7.53
C HIS A 45 -3.58 -8.26 -6.29
N GLU A 46 -2.28 -8.19 -5.98
CA GLU A 46 -1.74 -8.77 -4.76
C GLU A 46 -2.20 -8.01 -3.51
N LEU A 47 -2.45 -6.70 -3.63
CA LEU A 47 -3.06 -5.92 -2.54
C LEU A 47 -4.47 -6.44 -2.21
N ASP A 48 -5.25 -6.83 -3.22
CA ASP A 48 -6.57 -7.43 -2.98
C ASP A 48 -6.47 -8.77 -2.26
N LEU A 49 -5.44 -9.58 -2.56
CA LEU A 49 -5.18 -10.84 -1.85
C LEU A 49 -4.75 -10.57 -0.40
N MET A 50 -3.87 -9.60 -0.17
CA MET A 50 -3.49 -9.15 1.17
C MET A 50 -4.70 -8.66 1.98
N MET A 51 -5.60 -7.88 1.37
CA MET A 51 -6.83 -7.43 2.03
C MET A 51 -7.77 -8.60 2.35
N ARG A 52 -7.86 -9.61 1.49
CA ARG A 52 -8.64 -10.83 1.78
C ARG A 52 -8.09 -11.63 2.95
N GLU A 53 -6.77 -11.72 3.08
CA GLU A 53 -6.13 -12.34 4.26
C GLU A 53 -6.49 -11.61 5.56
N LEU A 54 -6.70 -10.30 5.49
CA LEU A 54 -7.14 -9.47 6.62
C LEU A 54 -8.65 -9.54 6.91
N GLY A 55 -9.41 -10.33 6.14
CA GLY A 55 -10.84 -10.58 6.34
C GLY A 55 -11.77 -9.69 5.53
N TYR A 56 -11.25 -8.94 4.55
CA TYR A 56 -12.09 -8.18 3.62
C TYR A 56 -12.51 -9.08 2.45
N ASP A 57 -13.81 -9.31 2.29
CA ASP A 57 -14.33 -10.28 1.32
C ASP A 57 -14.23 -9.85 -0.16
N GLY A 58 -13.71 -8.65 -0.42
CA GLY A 58 -13.54 -8.09 -1.76
C GLY A 58 -14.85 -7.72 -2.45
N THR A 59 -15.95 -7.60 -1.70
CA THR A 59 -17.24 -7.13 -2.25
C THR A 59 -17.29 -5.62 -2.41
N GLU A 60 -16.48 -4.89 -1.64
CA GLU A 60 -16.33 -3.44 -1.73
C GLU A 60 -15.20 -3.05 -2.68
N ILE A 61 -15.38 -1.92 -3.39
CA ILE A 61 -14.32 -1.34 -4.21
C ILE A 61 -13.26 -0.75 -3.26
N MET A 62 -12.04 -1.27 -3.35
CA MET A 62 -10.89 -0.78 -2.59
C MET A 62 -10.11 0.27 -3.38
N TYR A 63 -9.65 1.31 -2.69
CA TYR A 63 -8.79 2.35 -3.26
C TYR A 63 -7.47 2.41 -2.49
N TYR A 64 -6.40 1.97 -3.15
CA TYR A 64 -5.06 1.96 -2.55
C TYR A 64 -4.34 3.27 -2.82
N HIS A 65 -3.58 3.73 -1.83
CA HIS A 65 -2.70 4.88 -1.95
C HIS A 65 -1.36 4.53 -1.35
N PHE A 66 -0.29 5.06 -1.94
CA PHE A 66 1.06 4.98 -1.39
C PHE A 66 1.57 6.37 -1.05
N ARG A 67 2.54 6.43 -0.15
CA ARG A 67 3.22 7.67 0.22
C ARG A 67 4.62 7.67 -0.40
N LEU A 68 4.95 8.73 -1.12
CA LEU A 68 6.30 8.92 -1.63
C LEU A 68 7.33 8.97 -0.48
N PRO A 69 8.53 8.39 -0.66
CA PRO A 69 9.59 8.46 0.34
C PRO A 69 9.89 9.90 0.74
N ASN A 70 10.05 10.16 2.04
CA ASN A 70 10.38 11.47 2.63
C ASN A 70 9.32 12.58 2.43
N GLU A 71 8.17 12.28 1.85
CA GLU A 71 7.06 13.24 1.74
C GLU A 71 5.98 13.02 2.81
N GLY A 72 5.29 14.10 3.19
CA GLY A 72 4.13 14.03 4.09
C GLY A 72 2.84 13.68 3.35
N PHE A 73 1.77 13.37 4.09
CA PHE A 73 0.49 12.99 3.48
C PHE A 73 -0.17 14.10 2.66
N ASP A 74 0.02 15.37 3.03
CA ASP A 74 -0.60 16.51 2.34
C ASP A 74 -0.23 16.59 0.85
N PHE A 75 0.98 16.18 0.47
CA PHE A 75 1.50 16.33 -0.89
C PHE A 75 2.13 15.05 -1.46
N GLY A 76 2.38 14.03 -0.63
CA GLY A 76 3.06 12.80 -1.02
C GLY A 76 2.18 11.57 -1.17
N LEU A 77 0.88 11.67 -0.90
CA LEU A 77 -0.05 10.59 -1.21
C LEU A 77 -0.31 10.50 -2.71
N ARG A 78 -0.19 9.30 -3.27
CA ARG A 78 -0.46 8.97 -4.67
C ARG A 78 -1.40 7.78 -4.72
N ALA A 79 -2.38 7.82 -5.62
CA ALA A 79 -3.23 6.66 -5.85
C ALA A 79 -2.41 5.55 -6.52
N LEU A 80 -2.64 4.30 -6.11
CA LEU A 80 -2.23 3.12 -6.86
C LEU A 80 -3.40 2.76 -7.77
N SER A 81 -3.32 3.15 -9.04
CA SER A 81 -4.40 2.92 -10.02
C SER A 81 -4.08 1.81 -11.01
N ASN A 82 -2.80 1.53 -11.28
CA ASN A 82 -2.37 0.54 -12.25
C ASN A 82 -1.00 -0.07 -11.87
N ASP A 83 -0.58 -1.10 -12.59
CA ASP A 83 0.68 -1.80 -12.34
C ASP A 83 1.94 -0.95 -12.63
N ASP A 84 1.84 0.13 -13.43
CA ASP A 84 2.96 1.06 -13.61
C ASP A 84 3.18 1.90 -12.34
N ASP A 85 2.13 2.23 -11.59
CA ASP A 85 2.22 2.95 -10.31
C ASP A 85 2.95 2.12 -9.26
N VAL A 86 2.75 0.80 -9.28
CA VAL A 86 3.38 -0.17 -8.36
C VAL A 86 4.91 -0.14 -8.45
N ARG A 87 5.48 0.15 -9.62
CA ARG A 87 6.94 0.27 -9.79
C ARG A 87 7.57 1.43 -9.02
N ASN A 88 6.77 2.35 -8.49
CA ASN A 88 7.25 3.46 -7.67
C ASN A 88 7.25 3.14 -6.16
N LEU A 89 6.99 1.89 -5.78
CA LEU A 89 6.98 1.46 -4.37
C LEU A 89 8.38 1.14 -3.81
N SER A 90 9.39 0.94 -4.66
CA SER A 90 10.79 0.67 -4.28
C SER A 90 11.65 1.93 -4.25
#